data_AF-A0A1I4Y4V8-F1
#
_entry.id   AF-A0A1I4Y4V8-F1
#
_cell.length_a   1.000
_cell.length_b   1.000
_cell.length_c   1.000
_cell.angle_alpha   90.00
_cell.angle_beta   90.00
_cell.angle_gamma   90.00
#
_symmetry.space_group_name_H-M   'P 1'
#
loop_
_entity.id
_entity.type
_entity.pdbx_description
1 polymer ?
#
loop_
_entity_poly.entity_id
_entity_poly.type
_entity_poly.pdbx_seq_one_letter_code
_entity_poly.pdbx_strand_id
1 'polypeptide(L)'
;MTDQINTKSDKEREDIFDSDVLMSDNTKSEKIKHQGNDRSFLFKSMIFLMIFLILSILYRGYELFVTNDYLFRQIMNDDAPAMPKWYPIATIVLGLLALVGIFMVNAYKKVGVYMVVATLFISAAMQPEFMADGTLFTMFALFVFIGYGLAIIYPYWYKFK
;
A
#
# COMPACT_ATOMS: atom_id res chain seq x y z
N MET A 1 46.72 44.20 43.50
CA MET A 1 47.25 43.15 42.61
C MET A 1 46.15 42.11 42.43
N THR A 2 45.71 42.00 41.19
CA THR A 2 44.84 41.00 40.54
C THR A 2 45.27 39.56 40.94
N ASP A 3 44.36 38.60 41.04
CA ASP A 3 43.81 37.91 39.86
C ASP A 3 42.37 37.43 40.01
N GLN A 4 41.54 37.82 39.04
CA GLN A 4 40.25 37.22 38.73
C GLN A 4 40.51 35.95 37.92
N ILE A 5 40.24 34.77 38.48
CA ILE A 5 40.17 33.54 37.68
C ILE A 5 38.83 33.57 36.94
N ASN A 6 38.96 33.95 35.69
CA ASN A 6 37.94 34.08 34.67
C ASN A 6 37.49 32.67 34.24
N THR A 7 36.54 32.03 34.93
CA THR A 7 35.92 30.76 34.50
C THR A 7 34.86 31.02 33.43
N LYS A 8 35.28 31.65 32.34
CA LYS A 8 34.46 32.00 31.17
C LYS A 8 35.08 31.33 29.94
N SER A 9 35.15 29.99 29.95
CA SER A 9 35.60 29.23 28.77
C SER A 9 35.15 27.76 28.71
N ASP A 10 34.34 27.26 29.65
CA ASP A 10 33.84 25.87 29.59
C ASP A 10 32.35 25.77 29.27
N LYS A 11 31.79 26.80 28.63
CA LYS A 11 30.36 26.88 28.27
C LYS A 11 30.06 26.83 26.77
N GLU A 12 31.06 26.54 25.92
CA GLU A 12 30.92 26.64 24.45
C GLU A 12 30.87 25.29 23.71
N ARG A 13 30.67 24.15 24.38
CA ARG A 13 30.54 22.85 23.68
C ARG A 13 29.44 21.91 24.21
N GLU A 14 28.46 22.44 24.93
CA GLU A 14 27.20 21.70 25.17
C GLU A 14 26.10 22.07 24.16
N ASP A 15 26.33 23.10 23.33
CA ASP A 15 25.37 23.61 22.34
C ASP A 15 25.24 22.75 21.06
N ILE A 16 26.06 21.70 20.89
CA ILE A 16 25.96 20.80 19.72
C ILE A 16 24.91 19.71 19.95
N PHE A 17 24.68 19.35 21.21
CA PHE A 17 23.61 18.44 21.62
C PHE A 17 22.78 19.15 22.65
N ASP A 18 21.98 20.09 22.14
CA ASP A 18 20.90 20.76 22.84
C ASP A 18 19.90 19.67 23.31
N SER A 19 20.23 19.02 24.42
CA SER A 19 19.44 17.94 25.01
C SER A 19 18.11 18.46 25.51
N ASP A 20 18.01 19.77 25.73
CA ASP A 20 16.77 20.45 26.06
C ASP A 20 15.88 20.61 24.81
N VAL A 21 16.43 20.74 23.60
CA VAL A 21 15.66 20.65 22.34
C VAL A 21 15.30 19.19 22.01
N LEU A 22 16.15 18.22 22.38
CA LEU A 22 15.83 16.79 22.22
C LEU A 22 14.80 16.27 23.24
N MET A 23 14.70 16.92 24.41
CA MET A 23 13.71 16.60 25.46
C MET A 23 12.54 17.60 25.52
N SER A 24 12.54 18.62 24.65
CA SER A 24 11.43 19.53 24.44
C SER A 24 10.29 18.84 23.69
N ASP A 25 9.37 18.31 24.49
CA ASP A 25 7.94 18.16 24.17
C ASP A 25 7.55 17.28 22.96
N ASN A 26 8.26 16.17 22.73
CA ASN A 26 7.77 15.11 21.83
C ASN A 26 6.58 14.30 22.38
N THR A 27 6.05 14.67 23.55
CA THR A 27 4.74 14.20 24.04
C THR A 27 3.55 14.82 23.32
N LYS A 28 3.77 15.83 22.48
CA LYS A 28 2.82 16.23 21.45
C LYS A 28 3.22 15.63 20.11
N SER A 29 3.19 14.31 20.04
CA SER A 29 2.53 13.70 18.88
C SER A 29 1.11 14.23 18.88
N GLU A 30 0.89 15.44 18.35
CA GLU A 30 -0.38 15.78 17.77
C GLU A 30 -0.60 14.68 16.74
N LYS A 31 -1.34 13.64 17.16
CA LYS A 31 -1.97 12.71 16.24
C LYS A 31 -2.51 13.61 15.16
N ILE A 32 -1.92 13.53 13.96
CA ILE A 32 -2.42 14.22 12.77
C ILE A 32 -3.74 13.52 12.44
N LYS A 33 -4.74 13.73 13.29
CA LYS A 33 -6.13 13.40 13.09
C LYS A 33 -6.54 14.45 12.09
N HIS A 34 -6.74 14.05 10.85
CA HIS A 34 -7.42 14.91 9.89
C HIS A 34 -8.83 15.18 10.41
N GLN A 35 -8.95 16.26 11.18
CA GLN A 35 -10.15 16.70 11.90
C GLN A 35 -11.12 17.46 10.97
N GLY A 36 -10.96 17.30 9.65
CA GLY A 36 -11.92 17.71 8.64
C GLY A 36 -12.83 16.56 8.21
N ASN A 37 -14.08 16.88 7.86
CA ASN A 37 -15.00 15.94 7.20
C ASN A 37 -14.48 15.54 5.80
N ASP A 38 -13.64 16.38 5.21
CA ASP A 38 -13.09 16.16 3.88
C ASP A 38 -11.95 15.14 3.89
N ARG A 39 -12.06 14.15 2.99
CA ARG A 39 -11.00 13.19 2.68
C ARG A 39 -9.79 13.96 2.15
N SER A 40 -8.60 13.73 2.72
CA SER A 40 -7.34 14.32 2.24
C SER A 40 -7.13 13.98 0.75
N PHE A 41 -6.45 14.88 0.03
CA PHE A 41 -6.02 14.64 -1.34
C PHE A 41 -5.26 13.31 -1.47
N LEU A 42 -4.40 13.00 -0.49
CA LEU A 42 -3.65 11.74 -0.46
C LEU A 42 -4.56 10.52 -0.34
N PHE A 43 -5.63 10.61 0.45
CA PHE A 43 -6.61 9.53 0.56
C PHE A 43 -7.36 9.31 -0.75
N LYS A 44 -7.83 10.39 -1.40
CA LYS A 44 -8.51 10.30 -2.71
C LYS A 44 -7.57 9.76 -3.80
N SER A 45 -6.33 10.24 -3.83
CA SER A 45 -5.30 9.80 -4.77
C SER A 45 -4.94 8.33 -4.58
N MET A 46 -4.81 7.87 -3.34
CA MET A 46 -4.57 6.46 -3.01
C MET A 46 -5.72 5.57 -3.50
N ILE A 47 -6.98 5.95 -3.24
CA ILE A 47 -8.13 5.19 -3.72
C ILE A 47 -8.15 5.14 -5.25
N PHE A 48 -7.87 6.26 -5.92
CA PHE A 48 -7.79 6.31 -7.38
C PHE A 48 -6.69 5.39 -7.94
N LEU A 49 -5.48 5.45 -7.36
CA LEU A 49 -4.36 4.61 -7.74
C LEU A 49 -4.70 3.13 -7.55
N MET A 50 -5.33 2.77 -6.43
CA MET A 50 -5.75 1.39 -6.17
C MET A 50 -6.81 0.91 -7.16
N ILE A 51 -7.79 1.75 -7.51
CA ILE A 51 -8.78 1.43 -8.55
C ILE A 51 -8.08 1.18 -9.87
N PHE A 52 -7.13 2.04 -10.26
CA PHE A 52 -6.34 1.87 -11.47
C PHE A 52 -5.59 0.53 -11.48
N LEU A 53 -4.87 0.19 -10.40
CA LEU A 53 -4.14 -1.08 -10.29
C LEU A 53 -5.07 -2.30 -10.36
N ILE A 54 -6.21 -2.27 -9.68
CA ILE A 54 -7.17 -3.38 -9.72
C ILE A 54 -7.83 -3.50 -11.10
N LEU A 55 -8.12 -2.38 -11.77
CA LEU A 55 -8.61 -2.39 -13.15
C LEU A 55 -7.59 -3.00 -14.10
N SER A 56 -6.29 -2.76 -13.92
CA SER A 56 -5.25 -3.44 -14.69
C SER A 56 -5.25 -4.95 -14.47
N ILE A 57 -5.45 -5.42 -13.23
CA ILE A 57 -5.59 -6.85 -12.91
C ILE A 57 -6.84 -7.44 -13.60
N LEU A 58 -7.96 -6.72 -13.59
CA LEU A 58 -9.19 -7.13 -14.27
C LEU A 58 -9.03 -7.18 -15.79
N TYR A 59 -8.40 -6.16 -16.37
CA TYR A 59 -8.10 -6.11 -17.81
C TYR A 59 -7.26 -7.31 -18.22
N ARG A 60 -6.20 -7.62 -17.46
CA ARG A 60 -5.39 -8.83 -17.68
C ARG A 60 -6.23 -10.10 -17.54
N GLY A 61 -7.06 -10.21 -16.51
CA GLY A 61 -7.95 -11.36 -16.31
C GLY A 61 -8.89 -11.57 -17.52
N TYR A 62 -9.39 -10.49 -18.09
CA TYR A 62 -10.19 -10.49 -19.31
C TYR A 62 -9.38 -10.88 -20.54
N GLU A 63 -8.17 -10.34 -20.72
CA GLU A 63 -7.29 -10.68 -21.83
C GLU A 63 -6.95 -12.18 -21.81
N LEU A 64 -6.55 -12.71 -20.64
CA LEU A 64 -6.30 -14.13 -20.41
C LEU A 64 -7.53 -15.00 -20.72
N PHE A 65 -8.74 -14.50 -20.44
CA PHE A 65 -9.98 -15.21 -20.74
C PHE A 65 -10.25 -15.28 -22.25
N VAL A 66 -9.96 -14.21 -22.99
CA VAL A 66 -10.17 -14.13 -24.44
C VAL A 66 -9.10 -14.90 -25.21
N THR A 67 -7.83 -14.71 -24.86
CA THR A 67 -6.69 -15.36 -25.54
C THR A 67 -6.59 -16.84 -25.19
N ASN A 68 -7.11 -17.26 -24.02
CA ASN A 68 -6.87 -18.58 -23.42
C ASN A 68 -5.38 -18.95 -23.36
N ASP A 69 -4.54 -17.92 -23.36
CA ASP A 69 -3.11 -18.07 -23.44
C ASP A 69 -2.48 -17.22 -22.36
N TYR A 70 -1.50 -17.81 -21.67
CA TYR A 70 -0.63 -17.01 -20.84
C TYR A 70 0.02 -15.98 -21.78
N LEU A 71 -0.11 -14.68 -21.47
CA LEU A 71 0.56 -13.62 -22.22
C LEU A 71 1.97 -14.12 -22.58
N PHE A 72 2.26 -14.27 -23.87
CA PHE A 72 3.53 -14.73 -24.48
C PHE A 72 3.76 -16.24 -24.75
N ARG A 73 2.80 -17.16 -24.56
CA ARG A 73 3.02 -18.60 -24.81
C ARG A 73 3.31 -18.95 -26.28
N GLN A 74 2.59 -18.34 -27.24
CA GLN A 74 2.87 -18.52 -28.69
C GLN A 74 4.29 -18.12 -29.12
N ILE A 75 4.99 -17.30 -28.32
CA ILE A 75 6.29 -16.72 -28.72
C ILE A 75 7.46 -17.41 -28.00
N MET A 76 7.26 -18.01 -26.82
CA MET A 76 8.38 -18.41 -25.95
C MET A 76 8.51 -19.89 -25.63
N ASN A 77 7.45 -20.73 -25.65
CA ASN A 77 7.61 -22.16 -25.34
C ASN A 77 6.38 -23.02 -25.66
N ASP A 78 6.50 -24.00 -26.56
CA ASP A 78 5.44 -24.98 -26.88
C ASP A 78 5.26 -26.04 -25.77
N ASP A 79 6.29 -26.28 -24.94
CA ASP A 79 6.29 -27.31 -23.88
C ASP A 79 5.69 -26.84 -22.54
N ALA A 80 5.21 -25.60 -22.45
CA ALA A 80 4.65 -25.05 -21.22
C ALA A 80 3.27 -25.66 -20.89
N PRO A 81 2.98 -25.99 -19.60
CA PRO A 81 1.70 -26.55 -19.18
C PRO A 81 0.50 -25.70 -19.64
N ALA A 82 -0.60 -26.35 -19.98
CA ALA A 82 -1.83 -25.66 -20.37
C ALA A 82 -2.35 -24.77 -19.25
N MET A 83 -2.71 -23.53 -19.59
CA MET A 83 -3.33 -22.61 -18.66
C MET A 83 -4.62 -23.21 -18.09
N PRO A 84 -4.75 -23.33 -16.75
CA PRO A 84 -5.98 -23.82 -16.16
C PRO A 84 -7.13 -22.86 -16.47
N LYS A 85 -8.21 -23.38 -17.06
CA LYS A 85 -9.40 -22.60 -17.43
C LYS A 85 -10.06 -21.85 -16.27
N TRP A 86 -9.81 -22.30 -15.03
CA TRP A 86 -10.31 -21.65 -13.82
C TRP A 86 -9.53 -20.38 -13.45
N TYR A 87 -8.24 -20.27 -13.84
CA TYR A 87 -7.37 -19.16 -13.44
C TYR A 87 -7.83 -17.77 -13.91
N PRO A 88 -8.23 -17.55 -15.18
CA PRO A 88 -8.69 -16.23 -15.61
C PRO A 88 -10.02 -15.85 -14.94
N ILE A 89 -10.93 -16.81 -14.78
CA ILE A 89 -12.20 -16.61 -14.06
C ILE A 89 -11.93 -16.20 -12.61
N ALA A 90 -11.07 -16.94 -11.92
CA ALA A 90 -10.75 -16.65 -10.52
C ALA A 90 -10.03 -15.31 -10.36
N THR A 91 -9.17 -14.94 -11.31
CA THR A 91 -8.52 -13.61 -11.36
C THR A 91 -9.54 -12.49 -11.49
N ILE A 92 -10.54 -12.64 -12.38
CA ILE A 92 -11.62 -11.66 -12.55
C ILE A 92 -12.45 -11.55 -11.27
N VAL A 93 -12.86 -12.69 -10.68
CA VAL A 93 -13.67 -12.70 -9.46
C VAL A 93 -12.93 -12.05 -8.29
N LEU A 94 -11.65 -12.37 -8.08
CA LEU A 94 -10.85 -11.77 -7.03
C LEU A 94 -10.58 -10.28 -7.28
N GLY A 95 -10.40 -9.87 -8.54
CA GLY A 95 -10.29 -8.46 -8.92
C GLY A 95 -11.57 -7.68 -8.64
N LEU A 96 -12.74 -8.24 -8.93
CA LEU A 96 -14.03 -7.63 -8.59
C LEU A 96 -14.21 -7.51 -7.08
N LEU A 97 -13.85 -8.54 -6.31
CA LEU A 97 -13.89 -8.49 -4.85
C LEU A 97 -12.92 -7.45 -4.29
N ALA A 98 -11.72 -7.29 -4.89
CA ALA A 98 -10.80 -6.23 -4.53
C ALA A 98 -11.38 -4.83 -4.81
N LEU A 99 -12.07 -4.62 -5.94
CA LEU A 99 -12.77 -3.36 -6.23
C LEU A 99 -13.85 -3.06 -5.18
N VAL A 100 -14.67 -4.05 -4.83
CA VAL A 100 -15.68 -3.91 -3.76
C VAL A 100 -15.01 -3.56 -2.44
N GLY A 101 -13.90 -4.23 -2.12
CA GLY A 101 -13.08 -3.92 -0.95
C GLY A 101 -12.61 -2.46 -0.94
N ILE A 102 -12.05 -1.95 -2.04
CA ILE A 102 -11.62 -0.54 -2.14
C ILE A 102 -12.80 0.42 -2.00
N PHE A 103 -13.95 0.11 -2.58
CA PHE A 103 -15.15 0.92 -2.39
C PHE A 103 -15.58 0.97 -0.91
N MET A 104 -15.48 -0.15 -0.20
CA MET A 104 -15.72 -0.22 1.24
C MET A 104 -14.67 0.55 2.05
N VAL A 105 -13.40 0.55 1.64
CA VAL A 105 -12.35 1.39 2.24
C VAL A 105 -12.68 2.87 2.07
N ASN A 106 -13.13 3.28 0.88
CA ASN A 106 -13.56 4.65 0.62
C ASN A 106 -14.78 5.04 1.49
N ALA A 107 -15.64 4.09 1.83
CA ALA A 107 -16.77 4.25 2.76
C ALA A 107 -16.38 4.13 4.25
N TYR A 108 -15.10 4.03 4.59
CA TYR A 108 -14.59 3.84 5.96
C TYR A 108 -15.17 2.57 6.63
N LYS A 109 -15.21 1.43 5.94
CA LYS A 109 -15.55 0.12 6.54
C LYS A 109 -14.31 -0.72 6.74
N LYS A 110 -14.04 -1.19 7.96
CA LYS A 110 -12.82 -1.98 8.28
C LYS A 110 -12.72 -3.25 7.43
N VAL A 111 -13.88 -3.88 7.20
CA VAL A 111 -14.02 -5.08 6.36
C VAL A 111 -13.45 -4.86 4.96
N GLY A 112 -13.53 -3.64 4.41
CA GLY A 112 -12.97 -3.32 3.11
C GLY A 112 -11.44 -3.48 3.06
N VAL A 113 -10.74 -3.06 4.11
CA VAL A 113 -9.27 -3.17 4.19
C VAL A 113 -8.86 -4.64 4.19
N TYR A 114 -9.48 -5.45 5.04
CA TYR A 114 -9.20 -6.89 5.12
C TYR A 114 -9.57 -7.61 3.82
N MET A 115 -10.67 -7.22 3.18
CA MET A 115 -11.10 -7.79 1.90
C MET A 115 -10.07 -7.53 0.81
N VAL A 116 -9.57 -6.30 0.66
CA VAL A 116 -8.53 -5.96 -0.34
C VAL A 116 -7.25 -6.75 -0.11
N VAL A 117 -6.79 -6.82 1.15
CA VAL A 117 -5.57 -7.58 1.47
C VAL A 117 -5.77 -9.06 1.18
N ALA A 118 -6.88 -9.65 1.63
CA ALA A 118 -7.16 -11.07 1.44
C ALA A 118 -7.29 -11.43 -0.05
N THR A 119 -8.03 -10.64 -0.84
CA THR A 119 -8.25 -10.95 -2.26
C THR A 119 -6.99 -10.80 -3.09
N LEU A 120 -6.19 -9.74 -2.86
CA LEU A 120 -4.91 -9.55 -3.53
C LEU A 120 -3.90 -10.63 -3.12
N PHE A 121 -3.88 -11.02 -1.85
CA PHE A 121 -3.00 -12.07 -1.35
C PHE A 121 -3.37 -13.44 -1.94
N ILE A 122 -4.65 -13.81 -1.92
CA ILE A 122 -5.13 -15.06 -2.54
C ILE A 122 -4.84 -15.03 -4.05
N SER A 123 -5.06 -13.90 -4.72
CA SER A 123 -4.77 -13.75 -6.15
C SER A 123 -3.29 -13.95 -6.46
N ALA A 124 -2.39 -13.47 -5.60
CA ALA A 124 -0.95 -13.70 -5.73
C ALA A 124 -0.53 -15.15 -5.40
N ALA A 125 -1.16 -15.79 -4.40
CA ALA A 125 -0.82 -17.16 -3.98
C ALA A 125 -1.38 -18.25 -4.91
N MET A 126 -2.49 -17.96 -5.59
CA MET A 126 -3.19 -18.91 -6.46
C MET A 126 -2.62 -18.95 -7.89
N GLN A 127 -1.58 -18.16 -8.18
CA GLN A 127 -1.03 -18.14 -9.54
C GLN A 127 -0.41 -19.50 -9.88
N PRO A 128 -0.83 -20.14 -10.99
CA PRO A 128 -0.36 -21.48 -11.35
C PRO A 128 1.14 -21.49 -11.69
N GLU A 129 1.68 -20.38 -12.18
CA GLU A 129 3.10 -20.18 -12.43
C GLU A 129 3.52 -18.76 -12.04
N PHE A 130 4.73 -18.59 -11.50
CA PHE A 130 5.32 -17.28 -11.21
C PHE A 130 5.66 -16.56 -12.51
N MET A 131 4.66 -15.89 -13.08
CA MET A 131 4.84 -15.06 -14.26
C MET A 131 5.29 -13.66 -13.87
N ALA A 132 6.31 -13.17 -14.58
CA ALA A 132 6.95 -11.88 -14.33
C ALA A 132 5.98 -10.70 -14.47
N ASP A 133 5.00 -10.74 -15.37
CA ASP A 133 3.95 -9.71 -15.41
C ASP A 133 2.87 -10.01 -14.36
N GLY A 134 2.33 -11.22 -14.36
CA GLY A 134 1.12 -11.52 -13.62
C GLY A 134 1.23 -11.50 -12.10
N THR A 135 2.28 -12.12 -11.60
CA THR A 135 2.53 -12.24 -10.15
C THR A 135 3.00 -10.92 -9.63
N LEU A 136 3.88 -10.28 -10.39
CA LEU A 136 4.53 -9.04 -10.01
C LEU A 136 3.55 -7.88 -9.96
N PHE A 137 2.60 -7.76 -10.89
CA PHE A 137 1.55 -6.74 -10.81
C PHE A 137 0.64 -6.93 -9.58
N THR A 138 0.23 -8.17 -9.32
CA THR A 138 -0.65 -8.47 -8.18
C THR A 138 0.07 -8.25 -6.85
N MET A 139 1.32 -8.69 -6.74
CA MET A 139 2.19 -8.45 -5.60
C MET A 139 2.51 -6.97 -5.42
N PHE A 140 2.74 -6.24 -6.52
CA PHE A 140 2.95 -4.79 -6.49
C PHE A 140 1.72 -4.06 -5.96
N ALA A 141 0.52 -4.42 -6.42
CA ALA A 141 -0.72 -3.85 -5.89
C ALA A 141 -0.90 -4.14 -4.40
N LEU A 142 -0.62 -5.37 -3.96
CA LEU A 142 -0.62 -5.74 -2.55
C LEU A 142 0.38 -4.90 -1.74
N PHE A 143 1.63 -4.80 -2.23
CA PHE A 143 2.69 -4.03 -1.60
C PHE A 143 2.33 -2.55 -1.50
N VAL A 144 1.79 -1.97 -2.57
CA VAL A 144 1.37 -0.56 -2.58
C VAL A 144 0.25 -0.33 -1.57
N PHE A 145 -0.73 -1.23 -1.50
CA PHE A 145 -1.83 -1.12 -0.54
C PHE A 145 -1.37 -1.27 0.91
N ILE A 146 -0.54 -2.27 1.21
CA ILE A 146 -0.06 -2.51 2.58
C ILE A 146 0.97 -1.46 2.99
N GLY A 147 1.95 -1.16 2.13
CA GLY A 147 3.04 -0.24 2.44
C GLY A 147 2.58 1.22 2.50
N TYR A 148 1.98 1.72 1.41
CA TYR A 148 1.58 3.12 1.32
C TYR A 148 0.11 3.32 1.70
N GLY A 149 -0.76 2.41 1.27
CA GLY A 149 -2.19 2.51 1.52
C GLY A 149 -2.53 2.52 3.00
N LEU A 150 -1.98 1.60 3.79
CA LEU A 150 -2.21 1.58 5.24
C LEU A 150 -1.64 2.82 5.94
N ALA A 151 -0.50 3.35 5.51
CA ALA A 151 0.05 4.57 6.07
C ALA A 151 -0.89 5.78 5.87
N ILE A 152 -1.59 5.84 4.73
CA ILE A 152 -2.58 6.87 4.43
C ILE A 152 -3.93 6.60 5.13
N ILE A 153 -4.30 5.34 5.31
CA ILE A 153 -5.55 4.92 5.97
C ILE A 153 -5.45 5.05 7.50
N TYR A 154 -4.29 4.80 8.09
CA TYR A 154 -4.07 4.76 9.54
C TYR A 154 -4.52 6.04 10.27
N PRO A 155 -4.21 7.26 9.79
CA PRO A 155 -4.73 8.50 10.37
C PRO A 155 -6.26 8.56 10.42
N TYR A 156 -6.95 7.87 9.50
CA TYR A 156 -8.41 7.82 9.42
C TYR A 156 -9.02 6.60 10.12
N TRP A 157 -8.21 5.69 10.69
CA TRP A 157 -8.69 4.42 11.26
C TRP A 157 -9.82 4.58 12.29
N TYR A 158 -9.81 5.69 13.03
CA TYR A 158 -10.86 6.03 13.99
C TYR A 158 -12.25 6.27 13.36
N LYS A 159 -12.30 6.64 12.07
CA LYS A 159 -13.54 6.79 11.30
C LYS A 159 -14.06 5.46 10.78
N PHE A 160 -13.21 4.42 10.75
CA PHE A 160 -13.61 3.12 10.21
C PHE A 160 -14.55 2.40 11.18
N LYS A 161 -15.71 1.97 10.67
CA LYS A 161 -16.69 1.15 11.39
C LYS A 161 -16.51 -0.34 11.05
#